data_AF-A0A1J9QGH2-F1
#
_entry.id   AF-A0A1J9QGH2-F1
#
_cell.length_a   1.000
_cell.length_b   1.000
_cell.length_c   1.000
_cell.angle_alpha   90.00
_cell.angle_beta   90.00
_cell.angle_gamma   90.00
#
_symmetry.space_group_name_H-M   'P 1'
#
loop_
_entity.id
_entity.type
_entity.pdbx_description
1 polymer ?
#
loop_
_entity_poly.entity_id
_entity_poly.type
_entity_poly.pdbx_seq_one_letter_code
_entity_poly.pdbx_strand_id
1 'polypeptide(L)'
;MPANIPNWGTSLCFFLGVGIVIVVTCLPFVLSFGIRSDKKLASIAAHSPRRSEPEDIGRDDYCHDDGDLLSSFIALNESVATEFQFQLQSRRWADLTKFFLRWGQKYQSDRRRLERERSRKSQDCRDRSASKTRAVQDAFSIPVQPPVVHQPLASEVHDILHKQRNSDGQDYLSTRARDDDPAICPALSSALQNGKVLWGHFSRAVVQLDEHIVVKLGHKLLLTEADATAHIHKHSTNSAIPVPKPLGAISIGKTTYMFMTHVQGSPLDKLWPTLSKKEKLSIREQLDVILAKLRKLPLPSQYLGIGNPPYCIDCRMWRRTSNTHIENEAQFNQFLLSGNRTPVTTPYVEFVRPMLRDDHHIVMTHGDLHPRNIMVVREQDQSRSTTHDIRVTGIIDWELGGAYPEYWEFVKSLNTMYPVREGDWALFLPQKGMGTYFAEFAIDHFVEKIRLFPNIGLHSLMLAGG
;
A
#
# COMPACT_ATOMS: atom_id res chain seq x y z
N MET A 1 -39.85 -31.95 1.96
CA MET A 1 -39.46 -31.55 3.33
C MET A 1 -38.45 -30.41 3.20
N PRO A 2 -38.68 -29.25 3.82
CA PRO A 2 -37.75 -28.12 3.68
C PRO A 2 -36.55 -28.32 4.60
N ALA A 3 -35.33 -28.16 4.05
CA ALA A 3 -34.10 -28.23 4.81
C ALA A 3 -33.92 -26.93 5.60
N ASN A 4 -33.84 -27.08 6.92
CA ASN A 4 -33.66 -26.01 7.89
C ASN A 4 -32.36 -25.22 7.66
N ILE A 5 -32.50 -23.91 7.49
CA ILE A 5 -31.40 -22.94 7.58
C ILE A 5 -30.97 -22.87 9.06
N PRO A 6 -29.67 -22.97 9.41
CA PRO A 6 -29.25 -22.82 10.80
C PRO A 6 -29.46 -21.38 11.30
N ASN A 7 -30.05 -21.27 12.49
CA ASN A 7 -30.31 -20.01 13.19
C ASN A 7 -29.03 -19.17 13.36
N TRP A 8 -29.13 -17.86 13.13
CA TRP A 8 -28.08 -16.84 13.29
C TRP A 8 -27.38 -16.82 14.66
N GLY A 9 -27.94 -17.50 15.68
CA GLY A 9 -27.34 -17.61 17.01
C GLY A 9 -26.12 -18.52 17.11
N THR A 10 -25.97 -19.55 16.26
CA THR A 10 -24.83 -20.48 16.34
C THR A 10 -23.56 -19.95 15.68
N SER A 11 -23.67 -19.12 14.63
CA SER A 11 -22.50 -18.45 14.04
C SER A 11 -21.90 -17.39 14.95
N LEU A 12 -22.72 -16.67 15.73
CA LEU A 12 -22.23 -15.64 16.65
C LEU A 12 -21.46 -16.23 17.85
N CYS A 13 -21.85 -17.41 18.33
CA CYS A 13 -21.11 -18.15 19.36
C CYS A 13 -19.76 -18.69 18.86
N PHE A 14 -19.62 -18.97 17.56
CA PHE A 14 -18.32 -19.37 16.97
C PHE A 14 -17.36 -18.18 16.85
N PHE A 15 -17.85 -17.00 16.45
CA PHE A 15 -17.05 -15.78 16.40
C PHE A 15 -16.66 -15.23 17.78
N LEU A 16 -17.51 -15.42 18.80
CA LEU A 16 -17.19 -15.04 20.18
C LEU A 16 -16.35 -16.12 20.90
N GLY A 17 -16.55 -17.40 20.59
CA GLY A 17 -15.80 -18.52 21.18
C GLY A 17 -14.32 -18.55 20.77
N VAL A 18 -14.00 -18.19 19.52
CA VAL A 18 -12.59 -18.07 19.06
C VAL A 18 -11.86 -16.92 19.78
N GLY A 19 -12.59 -15.88 20.21
CA GLY A 19 -12.02 -14.81 21.04
C GLY A 19 -11.66 -15.23 22.47
N ILE A 20 -12.28 -16.29 23.00
CA ILE A 20 -12.07 -16.76 24.38
C ILE A 20 -10.98 -17.83 24.45
N VAL A 21 -10.85 -18.69 23.43
CA VAL A 21 -9.83 -19.76 23.41
C VAL A 21 -8.40 -19.21 23.31
N ILE A 22 -8.20 -18.08 22.62
CA ILE A 22 -6.87 -17.45 22.45
C ILE A 22 -6.30 -16.89 23.77
N VAL A 23 -7.15 -16.63 24.76
CA VAL A 23 -6.71 -16.04 26.03
C VAL A 23 -6.23 -17.10 27.02
N VAL A 24 -6.62 -18.37 26.87
CA VAL A 24 -6.27 -19.44 27.81
C VAL A 24 -5.02 -20.22 27.40
N THR A 25 -4.66 -20.26 26.12
CA THR A 25 -3.49 -21.05 25.62
C THR A 25 -2.14 -20.31 25.64
N CYS A 26 -2.10 -19.04 26.05
CA CYS A 26 -0.88 -18.22 26.09
C CYS A 26 -0.18 -18.14 27.46
N LEU A 27 -0.57 -18.96 28.44
CA LEU A 27 0.10 -19.05 29.74
C LEU A 27 1.12 -20.21 29.74
N PRO A 28 2.43 -19.97 29.93
CA PRO A 28 3.37 -21.06 30.12
C PRO A 28 3.08 -21.77 31.44
N PHE A 29 2.87 -23.08 31.33
CA PHE A 29 2.70 -24.03 32.41
C PHE A 29 4.02 -24.14 33.19
N VAL A 30 4.08 -23.62 34.41
CA VAL A 30 5.12 -24.01 35.39
C VAL A 30 4.43 -24.25 36.74
N LEU A 31 4.16 -25.51 37.03
CA LEU A 31 3.78 -26.00 38.37
C LEU A 31 4.93 -26.89 38.89
N SER A 32 5.39 -26.57 40.10
CA SER A 32 6.24 -27.35 41.03
C SER A 32 7.73 -27.44 40.66
N PHE A 33 8.73 -27.19 41.52
CA PHE A 33 8.88 -27.46 42.95
C PHE A 33 9.60 -26.31 43.69
N GLY A 34 9.32 -26.16 45.00
CA GLY A 34 9.88 -25.10 45.84
C GLY A 34 11.29 -25.37 46.40
N ILE A 35 11.91 -24.31 46.93
CA ILE A 35 12.78 -24.26 48.11
C ILE A 35 12.86 -22.77 48.55
N ARG A 36 13.15 -22.59 49.83
CA ARG A 36 12.91 -21.46 50.73
C ARG A 36 14.21 -20.66 50.98
N SER A 37 14.06 -19.43 51.52
CA SER A 37 15.08 -18.56 52.17
C SER A 37 16.05 -17.83 51.23
N ASP A 38 16.54 -16.61 51.48
CA ASP A 38 16.41 -15.66 52.58
C ASP A 38 16.92 -14.27 52.14
N LYS A 39 16.66 -13.27 52.99
CA LYS A 39 17.03 -11.85 52.92
C LYS A 39 18.50 -11.53 52.55
N LYS A 40 18.74 -10.43 51.82
CA LYS A 40 19.54 -9.25 52.28
C LYS A 40 19.62 -8.09 51.27
N LEU A 41 19.38 -6.88 51.78
CA LEU A 41 19.83 -5.59 51.25
C LEU A 41 21.37 -5.55 51.11
N ALA A 42 21.91 -4.85 50.10
CA ALA A 42 22.58 -3.55 50.25
C ALA A 42 23.42 -3.14 49.03
N SER A 43 23.34 -1.83 48.74
CA SER A 43 24.24 -0.94 48.00
C SER A 43 25.48 -1.50 47.27
N ILE A 44 25.69 -1.05 46.03
CA ILE A 44 26.92 -0.36 45.59
C ILE A 44 26.53 0.66 44.52
N ALA A 45 26.89 1.91 44.77
CA ALA A 45 26.84 3.01 43.83
C ALA A 45 28.17 3.12 43.07
N ALA A 46 28.09 3.76 41.89
CA ALA A 46 29.17 4.25 41.04
C ALA A 46 30.05 3.17 40.37
N HIS A 47 30.04 3.16 39.04
CA HIS A 47 31.21 3.35 38.17
C HIS A 47 30.71 3.43 36.73
N SER A 48 30.78 4.64 36.17
CA SER A 48 30.56 4.91 34.75
C SER A 48 31.91 4.81 34.02
N PRO A 49 32.03 4.01 32.95
CA PRO A 49 33.06 4.22 31.95
C PRO A 49 32.44 4.80 30.67
N ARG A 50 32.98 5.95 30.26
CA ARG A 50 32.81 6.55 28.93
C ARG A 50 32.95 5.49 27.82
N ARG A 51 31.99 5.46 26.90
CA ARG A 51 32.16 4.87 25.56
C ARG A 51 31.80 5.91 24.51
N SER A 52 32.76 6.05 23.60
CA SER A 52 32.83 6.81 22.35
C SER A 52 31.50 7.03 21.62
N GLU A 53 31.29 8.29 21.23
CA GLU A 53 30.29 8.73 20.25
C GLU A 53 30.45 7.99 18.91
N PRO A 54 29.36 7.50 18.31
CA PRO A 54 29.25 7.32 16.88
C PRO A 54 28.52 8.51 16.24
N GLU A 55 29.06 8.88 15.09
CA GLU A 55 28.70 9.96 14.17
C GLU A 55 27.19 10.23 14.01
N ASP A 56 26.88 11.53 14.02
CA ASP A 56 25.58 12.15 13.81
C ASP A 56 25.07 11.89 12.38
N ILE A 57 24.36 10.77 12.18
CA ILE A 57 23.56 10.54 10.98
C ILE A 57 22.21 11.23 11.21
N GLY A 58 22.03 12.35 10.51
CA GLY A 58 20.91 13.27 10.60
C GLY A 58 19.56 12.59 10.81
N ARG A 59 18.90 13.00 11.91
CA ARG A 59 17.47 12.77 12.14
C ARG A 59 16.68 13.50 11.07
N ASP A 60 16.26 12.76 10.06
CA ASP A 60 15.21 13.17 9.13
C ASP A 60 13.90 13.38 9.92
N ASP A 61 13.37 14.60 9.83
CA ASP A 61 12.11 15.04 10.40
C ASP A 61 10.94 14.39 9.62
N TYR A 62 10.67 13.11 9.91
CA TYR A 62 9.48 12.41 9.45
C TYR A 62 8.26 12.89 10.25
N CYS A 63 7.10 13.03 9.60
CA CYS A 63 5.82 13.30 10.26
C CYS A 63 5.64 12.42 11.52
N HIS A 64 5.82 13.04 12.68
CA HIS A 64 5.77 12.40 14.00
C HIS A 64 4.38 11.82 14.37
N ASP A 65 3.34 12.04 13.54
CA ASP A 65 1.93 11.91 13.92
C ASP A 65 1.32 10.51 13.64
N ASP A 66 1.89 9.72 12.72
CA ASP A 66 1.54 8.28 12.61
C ASP A 66 2.15 7.47 13.78
N GLY A 67 3.26 7.97 14.35
CA GLY A 67 3.87 7.44 15.56
C GLY A 67 2.95 7.57 16.77
N ASP A 68 2.24 8.68 16.90
CA ASP A 68 1.29 8.92 18.00
C ASP A 68 0.04 8.02 17.91
N LEU A 69 -0.47 7.79 16.71
CA LEU A 69 -1.60 6.87 16.50
C LEU A 69 -1.18 5.41 16.72
N LEU A 70 -0.02 4.99 16.22
CA LEU A 70 0.53 3.67 16.49
C LEU A 70 0.77 3.47 18.00
N SER A 71 1.35 4.47 18.66
CA SER A 71 1.52 4.48 20.13
C SER A 71 0.19 4.38 20.85
N SER A 72 -0.86 5.02 20.33
CA SER A 72 -2.21 4.93 20.89
C SER A 72 -2.85 3.54 20.71
N PHE A 73 -2.63 2.88 19.56
CA PHE A 73 -3.06 1.49 19.35
C PHE A 73 -2.28 0.52 20.25
N ILE A 74 -0.97 0.74 20.41
CA ILE A 74 -0.11 -0.05 21.30
C ILE A 74 -0.57 0.12 22.75
N ALA A 75 -0.75 1.36 23.22
CA ALA A 75 -1.21 1.65 24.57
C ALA A 75 -2.60 1.05 24.86
N LEU A 76 -3.51 1.04 23.88
CA LEU A 76 -4.81 0.38 24.02
C LEU A 76 -4.64 -1.14 24.22
N ASN A 77 -3.77 -1.79 23.44
CA ASN A 77 -3.48 -3.22 23.58
C ASN A 77 -2.79 -3.54 24.92
N GLU A 78 -1.81 -2.74 25.31
CA GLU A 78 -1.09 -2.88 26.57
C GLU A 78 -2.03 -2.71 27.76
N SER A 79 -2.92 -1.71 27.73
CA SER A 79 -3.89 -1.50 28.80
C SER A 79 -4.80 -2.71 29.03
N VAL A 80 -5.25 -3.38 27.97
CA VAL A 80 -6.04 -4.61 28.07
C VAL A 80 -5.19 -5.75 28.64
N ALA A 81 -3.98 -5.93 28.12
CA ALA A 81 -3.09 -7.02 28.50
C ALA A 81 -2.62 -6.91 29.95
N THR A 82 -2.27 -5.70 30.41
CA THR A 82 -1.84 -5.44 31.79
C THR A 82 -2.98 -5.67 32.78
N GLU A 83 -4.19 -5.18 32.48
CA GLU A 83 -5.36 -5.43 33.34
C GLU A 83 -5.68 -6.93 33.38
N PHE A 84 -5.58 -7.63 32.24
CA PHE A 84 -5.79 -9.07 32.18
C PHE A 84 -4.79 -9.84 33.06
N GLN A 85 -3.51 -9.52 32.94
CA GLN A 85 -2.44 -10.12 33.74
C GLN A 85 -2.61 -9.83 35.24
N PHE A 86 -3.01 -8.61 35.60
CA PHE A 86 -3.30 -8.25 36.99
C PHE A 86 -4.44 -9.08 37.58
N GLN A 87 -5.52 -9.32 36.82
CA GLN A 87 -6.64 -10.16 37.25
C GLN A 87 -6.22 -11.62 37.44
N LEU A 88 -5.34 -12.15 36.57
CA LEU A 88 -4.80 -13.51 36.70
C LEU A 88 -3.83 -13.68 37.87
N GLN A 89 -2.97 -12.69 38.14
CA GLN A 89 -1.98 -12.76 39.21
C GLN A 89 -2.59 -12.53 40.60
N SER A 90 -3.68 -11.76 40.68
CA SER A 90 -4.31 -11.41 41.96
C SER A 90 -5.13 -12.54 42.58
N ARG A 91 -5.58 -13.55 41.82
CA ARG A 91 -6.39 -14.67 42.33
C ARG A 91 -6.12 -16.00 41.61
N ARG A 92 -5.97 -17.08 42.38
CA ARG A 92 -5.79 -18.47 41.89
C ARG A 92 -6.96 -19.01 41.04
N TRP A 93 -8.11 -18.34 41.09
CA TRP A 93 -9.31 -18.59 40.27
C TRP A 93 -10.00 -17.22 40.06
N ALA A 94 -9.65 -16.52 38.98
CA ALA A 94 -10.24 -15.23 38.67
C ALA A 94 -11.50 -15.43 37.81
N ASP A 95 -12.64 -14.88 38.24
CA ASP A 95 -13.82 -14.75 37.38
C ASP A 95 -13.60 -13.60 36.39
N LEU A 96 -13.24 -13.97 35.16
CA LEU A 96 -12.92 -13.04 34.07
C LEU A 96 -14.17 -12.54 33.33
N THR A 97 -15.38 -12.97 33.72
CA THR A 97 -16.62 -12.60 33.02
C THR A 97 -16.79 -11.08 32.95
N LYS A 98 -16.54 -10.38 34.06
CA LYS A 98 -16.62 -8.91 34.12
C LYS A 98 -15.53 -8.23 33.26
N PHE A 99 -14.34 -8.81 33.19
CA PHE A 99 -13.26 -8.33 32.34
C PHE A 99 -13.65 -8.43 30.86
N PHE A 100 -14.11 -9.61 30.41
CA PHE A 100 -14.50 -9.85 29.03
C PHE A 100 -15.73 -9.05 28.60
N LEU A 101 -16.74 -8.91 29.46
CA LEU A 101 -17.90 -8.08 29.17
C LEU A 101 -17.52 -6.60 28.99
N ARG A 102 -16.66 -6.08 29.88
CA ARG A 102 -16.19 -4.69 29.82
C ARG A 102 -15.34 -4.45 28.58
N TRP A 103 -14.32 -5.26 28.36
CA TRP A 103 -13.37 -5.05 27.26
C TRP A 103 -13.90 -5.52 25.90
N GLY A 104 -14.80 -6.49 25.83
CA GLY A 104 -15.44 -6.91 24.58
C GLY A 104 -16.16 -5.75 23.88
N GLN A 105 -16.81 -4.87 24.65
CA GLN A 105 -17.46 -3.67 24.11
C GLN A 105 -16.49 -2.48 24.02
N LYS A 106 -15.74 -2.21 25.10
CA LYS A 106 -14.87 -1.03 25.21
C LYS A 106 -13.68 -1.07 24.24
N TYR A 107 -13.04 -2.22 24.07
CA TYR A 107 -11.91 -2.35 23.15
C TYR A 107 -12.33 -2.08 21.71
N GLN A 108 -13.48 -2.64 21.30
CA GLN A 108 -14.00 -2.38 19.95
C GLN A 108 -14.39 -0.92 19.75
N SER A 109 -14.99 -0.25 20.75
CA SER A 109 -15.32 1.17 20.63
C SER A 109 -14.08 2.06 20.56
N ASP A 110 -13.10 1.82 21.44
CA ASP A 110 -11.88 2.62 21.50
C ASP A 110 -11.01 2.40 20.26
N ARG A 111 -10.93 1.16 19.78
CA ARG A 111 -10.27 0.82 18.52
C ARG A 111 -10.94 1.51 17.32
N ARG A 112 -12.27 1.45 17.21
CA ARG A 112 -13.02 2.16 16.16
C ARG A 112 -12.81 3.67 16.22
N ARG A 113 -12.69 4.24 17.42
CA ARG A 113 -12.40 5.67 17.61
C ARG A 113 -11.02 6.03 17.06
N LEU A 114 -9.98 5.27 17.42
CA LEU A 114 -8.62 5.48 16.91
C LEU A 114 -8.54 5.27 15.39
N GLU A 115 -9.26 4.29 14.85
CA GLU A 115 -9.36 4.05 13.41
C GLU A 115 -10.02 5.23 12.66
N ARG A 116 -11.09 5.81 13.22
CA ARG A 116 -11.73 7.02 12.68
C ARG A 116 -10.82 8.24 12.76
N GLU A 117 -10.10 8.40 13.87
CA GLU A 117 -9.16 9.50 14.07
C GLU A 117 -8.01 9.43 13.06
N ARG A 118 -7.50 8.23 12.80
CA ARG A 118 -6.56 7.97 11.70
C ARG A 118 -7.16 8.30 10.34
N SER A 119 -8.42 7.94 10.08
CA SER A 119 -9.11 8.31 8.82
C SER A 119 -9.12 9.82 8.63
N ARG A 120 -9.58 10.53 9.66
CA ARG A 120 -9.79 11.97 9.63
C ARG A 120 -8.46 12.68 9.47
N LYS A 121 -7.41 12.28 10.20
CA LYS A 121 -6.06 12.84 10.02
C LYS A 121 -5.50 12.53 8.64
N SER A 122 -5.68 11.32 8.13
CA SER A 122 -5.28 10.95 6.76
C SER A 122 -6.01 11.79 5.70
N GLN A 123 -7.25 12.18 5.96
CA GLN A 123 -8.06 13.05 5.11
C GLN A 123 -7.68 14.54 5.28
N ASP A 124 -7.48 15.02 6.50
CA ASP A 124 -7.06 16.40 6.81
C ASP A 124 -5.65 16.71 6.24
N CYS A 125 -4.73 15.74 6.28
CA CYS A 125 -3.44 15.84 5.60
C CYS A 125 -3.58 15.90 4.07
N ARG A 126 -4.68 15.37 3.52
CA ARG A 126 -4.99 15.45 2.08
C ARG A 126 -5.66 16.77 1.70
N ASP A 127 -6.37 17.44 2.61
CA ASP A 127 -7.15 18.64 2.28
C ASP A 127 -6.39 19.96 2.52
N ARG A 128 -5.25 19.95 3.24
CA ARG A 128 -4.41 21.16 3.41
C ARG A 128 -3.63 21.52 2.15
N SER A 129 -4.22 22.34 1.29
CA SER A 129 -3.63 22.83 0.04
C SER A 129 -2.38 23.70 0.20
N ALA A 130 -2.23 24.47 1.28
CA ALA A 130 -1.17 25.49 1.38
C ALA A 130 0.21 24.93 1.80
N SER A 131 0.24 23.86 2.62
CA SER A 131 1.50 23.21 3.03
C SER A 131 2.06 22.30 1.93
N LYS A 132 1.18 21.69 1.13
CA LYS A 132 1.54 20.85 -0.02
C LYS A 132 2.32 21.61 -1.10
N THR A 133 1.99 22.87 -1.33
CA THR A 133 2.65 23.68 -2.36
C THR A 133 4.11 23.96 -2.03
N ARG A 134 4.46 24.15 -0.74
CA ARG A 134 5.82 24.52 -0.33
C ARG A 134 6.79 23.34 -0.40
N ALA A 135 6.39 22.15 0.09
CA ALA A 135 7.21 20.93 0.00
C ALA A 135 7.40 20.41 -1.44
N VAL A 136 6.42 20.65 -2.33
CA VAL A 136 6.53 20.31 -3.76
C VAL A 136 7.41 21.31 -4.50
N GLN A 137 7.39 22.60 -4.12
CA GLN A 137 8.29 23.61 -4.68
C GLN A 137 9.77 23.32 -4.36
N ASP A 138 10.07 22.87 -3.14
CA ASP A 138 11.43 22.45 -2.78
C ASP A 138 11.88 21.23 -3.62
N ALA A 139 10.96 20.34 -4.00
CA ALA A 139 11.24 19.19 -4.86
C ALA A 139 11.54 19.56 -6.33
N PHE A 140 11.31 20.81 -6.76
CA PHE A 140 11.67 21.31 -8.09
C PHE A 140 13.11 21.86 -8.16
N SER A 141 13.78 21.94 -7.02
CA SER A 141 15.21 22.24 -6.96
C SER A 141 16.00 20.98 -7.32
N ILE A 142 16.39 20.87 -8.59
CA ILE A 142 17.14 19.71 -9.09
C ILE A 142 18.63 19.93 -8.80
N PRO A 143 19.31 18.98 -8.12
CA PRO A 143 20.73 19.10 -7.88
C PRO A 143 21.50 18.98 -9.20
N VAL A 144 22.61 19.71 -9.33
CA VAL A 144 23.51 19.62 -10.49
C VAL A 144 24.35 18.35 -10.36
N GLN A 145 23.75 17.22 -10.70
CA GLN A 145 24.38 15.90 -10.74
C GLN A 145 24.05 15.25 -12.09
N PRO A 146 24.94 14.39 -12.63
CA PRO A 146 24.64 13.65 -13.85
C PRO A 146 23.40 12.77 -13.65
N PRO A 147 22.44 12.79 -14.59
CA PRO A 147 21.31 11.87 -14.55
C PRO A 147 21.75 10.41 -14.69
N VAL A 148 21.13 9.52 -13.91
CA VAL A 148 21.20 8.07 -14.09
C VAL A 148 19.99 7.65 -14.92
N VAL A 149 20.25 7.10 -16.10
CA VAL A 149 19.22 6.68 -17.04
C VAL A 149 18.77 5.26 -16.70
N HIS A 150 17.50 5.11 -16.32
CA HIS A 150 16.88 3.80 -16.09
C HIS A 150 16.16 3.29 -17.33
N GLN A 151 15.46 4.20 -18.00
CA GLN A 151 14.81 3.96 -19.29
C GLN A 151 15.05 5.19 -20.18
N PRO A 152 15.47 5.01 -21.45
CA PRO A 152 15.73 6.12 -22.35
C PRO A 152 14.54 7.06 -22.49
N LEU A 153 14.80 8.36 -22.58
CA LEU A 153 13.76 9.36 -22.78
C LEU A 153 13.24 9.31 -24.22
N ALA A 154 11.93 9.42 -24.37
CA ALA A 154 11.29 9.52 -25.68
C ALA A 154 11.58 10.89 -26.33
N SER A 155 11.52 10.94 -27.67
CA SER A 155 11.70 12.19 -28.44
C SER A 155 10.81 13.33 -27.97
N GLU A 156 9.56 13.01 -27.62
CA GLU A 156 8.56 13.97 -27.18
C GLU A 156 8.95 14.61 -25.83
N VAL A 157 9.69 13.89 -24.97
CA VAL A 157 10.24 14.44 -23.72
C VAL A 157 11.41 15.37 -24.03
N HIS A 158 12.30 14.96 -24.93
CA HIS A 158 13.38 15.85 -25.40
C HIS A 158 12.83 17.14 -26.00
N ASP A 159 11.76 17.08 -26.79
CA ASP A 159 11.12 18.26 -27.39
C ASP A 159 10.63 19.25 -26.35
N ILE A 160 10.11 18.78 -25.21
CA ILE A 160 9.71 19.64 -24.08
C ILE A 160 10.94 20.25 -23.41
N LEU A 161 11.97 19.45 -23.16
CA LEU A 161 13.18 19.91 -22.47
C LEU A 161 13.98 20.91 -23.34
N HIS A 162 14.05 20.71 -24.65
CA HIS A 162 14.70 21.62 -25.59
C HIS A 162 14.02 22.98 -25.69
N LYS A 163 12.71 23.07 -25.43
CA LYS A 163 11.97 24.34 -25.43
C LYS A 163 12.27 25.22 -24.21
N GLN A 164 12.94 24.69 -23.19
CA GLN A 164 13.18 25.43 -21.96
C GLN A 164 14.37 26.39 -22.11
N ARG A 165 14.19 27.60 -21.59
CA ARG A 165 15.15 28.72 -21.71
C ARG A 165 15.53 29.26 -20.34
N ASN A 166 16.75 29.76 -20.24
CA ASN A 166 17.21 30.47 -19.06
C ASN A 166 16.62 31.90 -18.99
N SER A 167 16.89 32.61 -17.90
CA SER A 167 16.44 34.00 -17.69
C SER A 167 16.91 34.98 -18.77
N ASP A 168 18.02 34.66 -19.45
CA ASP A 168 18.61 35.48 -20.52
C ASP A 168 18.08 35.10 -21.93
N GLY A 169 17.10 34.19 -22.00
CA GLY A 169 16.45 33.76 -23.24
C GLY A 169 17.26 32.75 -24.08
N GLN A 170 18.37 32.22 -23.54
CA GLN A 170 19.15 31.16 -24.19
C GLN A 170 18.58 29.78 -23.90
N ASP A 171 18.58 28.91 -24.90
CA ASP A 171 18.14 27.52 -24.76
C ASP A 171 19.12 26.74 -23.86
N TYR A 172 18.60 25.93 -22.93
CA TYR A 172 19.46 25.10 -22.07
C TYR A 172 20.16 23.96 -22.84
N LEU A 173 19.55 23.48 -23.92
CA LEU A 173 20.00 22.32 -24.68
C LEU A 173 20.11 22.65 -26.18
N SER A 174 21.31 22.66 -26.74
CA SER A 174 21.64 23.13 -28.09
C SER A 174 21.37 22.12 -29.24
N THR A 175 20.47 21.14 -29.03
CA THR A 175 20.10 19.97 -29.86
C THR A 175 20.95 18.70 -29.66
N ARG A 176 20.26 17.57 -29.42
CA ARG A 176 20.81 16.21 -29.13
C ARG A 176 21.54 16.03 -27.79
N ALA A 177 20.97 16.56 -26.72
CA ALA A 177 21.43 16.20 -25.38
C ALA A 177 21.23 14.69 -25.16
N ARG A 178 22.25 14.00 -24.67
CA ARG A 178 22.11 12.61 -24.22
C ARG A 178 21.32 12.59 -22.90
N ASP A 179 20.64 11.49 -22.61
CA ASP A 179 19.85 11.34 -21.38
C ASP A 179 20.68 11.45 -20.10
N ASP A 180 21.99 11.24 -20.19
CA ASP A 180 22.98 11.37 -19.10
C ASP A 180 23.69 12.74 -19.07
N ASP A 181 23.29 13.69 -19.94
CA ASP A 181 23.86 15.03 -20.00
C ASP A 181 23.43 15.87 -18.78
N PRO A 182 24.36 16.40 -17.97
CA PRO A 182 24.03 17.30 -16.86
C PRO A 182 23.22 18.54 -17.26
N ALA A 183 23.24 18.94 -18.53
CA ALA A 183 22.44 20.04 -19.04
C ALA A 183 20.92 19.74 -19.04
N ILE A 184 20.51 18.48 -18.89
CA ILE A 184 19.10 18.11 -18.66
C ILE A 184 18.58 18.66 -17.33
N CYS A 185 19.43 18.77 -16.30
CA CYS A 185 19.01 19.21 -14.97
C CYS A 185 18.37 20.62 -14.95
N PRO A 186 19.00 21.68 -15.51
CA PRO A 186 18.37 23.00 -15.55
C PRO A 186 17.13 23.04 -16.47
N ALA A 187 17.15 22.32 -17.60
CA ALA A 187 15.98 22.22 -18.48
C ALA A 187 14.78 21.57 -17.77
N LEU A 188 15.00 20.46 -17.07
CA LEU A 188 13.98 19.77 -16.31
C LEU A 188 13.47 20.62 -15.13
N SER A 189 14.35 21.34 -14.44
CA SER A 189 13.95 22.24 -13.35
C SER A 189 13.03 23.36 -13.88
N SER A 190 13.38 23.95 -15.02
CA SER A 190 12.53 24.94 -15.70
C SER A 190 11.18 24.36 -16.15
N ALA A 191 11.19 23.16 -16.75
CA ALA A 191 9.96 22.48 -17.17
C ALA A 191 9.02 22.17 -15.99
N LEU A 192 9.57 21.75 -14.84
CA LEU A 192 8.80 21.48 -13.62
C LEU A 192 8.20 22.76 -13.02
N GLN A 193 8.96 23.87 -13.00
CA GLN A 193 8.49 25.16 -12.49
C GLN A 193 7.38 25.75 -13.36
N ASN A 194 7.46 25.56 -14.67
CA ASN A 194 6.44 26.00 -15.64
C ASN A 194 5.24 25.04 -15.71
N GLY A 195 5.41 23.81 -15.24
CA GLY A 195 4.40 22.76 -15.28
C GLY A 195 3.27 22.95 -14.27
N LYS A 196 2.13 22.31 -14.53
CA LYS A 196 0.97 22.31 -13.63
C LYS A 196 1.03 21.10 -12.70
N VAL A 197 1.08 21.33 -11.39
CA VAL A 197 0.98 20.25 -10.41
C VAL A 197 -0.42 19.64 -10.42
N LEU A 198 -0.53 18.38 -10.85
CA LEU A 198 -1.79 17.63 -10.86
C LEU A 198 -2.06 16.97 -9.51
N TRP A 199 -1.00 16.52 -8.85
CA TRP A 199 -1.07 15.83 -7.56
C TRP A 199 0.23 15.96 -6.79
N GLY A 200 0.15 15.98 -5.46
CA GLY A 200 1.30 16.00 -4.56
C GLY A 200 0.96 15.47 -3.18
N HIS A 201 1.85 14.63 -2.64
CA HIS A 201 1.74 14.07 -1.30
C HIS A 201 3.12 13.63 -0.79
N PHE A 202 3.52 14.13 0.38
CA PHE A 202 4.87 13.98 0.91
C PHE A 202 5.93 14.36 -0.14
N SER A 203 6.96 13.52 -0.34
CA SER A 203 8.04 13.71 -1.30
C SER A 203 7.74 13.19 -2.70
N ARG A 204 6.45 13.06 -3.07
CA ARG A 204 6.00 12.63 -4.40
C ARG A 204 5.08 13.66 -5.03
N ALA A 205 5.24 13.88 -6.32
CA ALA A 205 4.38 14.77 -7.10
C ALA A 205 4.16 14.23 -8.52
N VAL A 206 3.08 14.67 -9.14
CA VAL A 206 2.79 14.49 -10.57
C VAL A 206 2.60 15.87 -11.16
N VAL A 207 3.46 16.22 -12.11
CA VAL A 207 3.47 17.53 -12.78
C VAL A 207 3.16 17.32 -14.25
N GLN A 208 2.18 18.04 -14.75
CA GLN A 208 1.87 18.13 -16.17
C GLN A 208 2.83 19.12 -16.82
N LEU A 209 3.63 18.64 -17.77
CA LEU A 209 4.61 19.46 -18.48
C LEU A 209 4.00 20.13 -19.71
N ASP A 210 3.06 19.45 -20.37
CA ASP A 210 2.23 20.00 -21.45
C ASP A 210 0.87 19.28 -21.55
N GLU A 211 0.13 19.46 -22.64
CA GLU A 211 -1.18 18.81 -22.84
C GLU A 211 -1.11 17.27 -22.80
N HIS A 212 0.03 16.69 -23.19
CA HIS A 212 0.20 15.27 -23.47
C HIS A 212 1.19 14.55 -22.57
N ILE A 213 2.02 15.24 -21.79
CA ILE A 213 3.11 14.66 -21.01
C ILE A 213 3.00 15.08 -19.54
N VAL A 214 3.11 14.07 -18.68
CA VAL A 214 3.25 14.25 -17.23
C VAL A 214 4.56 13.61 -16.77
N VAL A 215 5.13 14.16 -15.70
CA VAL A 215 6.25 13.57 -14.97
C VAL A 215 5.82 13.28 -13.54
N LYS A 216 6.00 12.02 -13.13
CA LYS A 216 5.90 11.59 -11.73
C LYS A 216 7.28 11.67 -11.12
N LEU A 217 7.42 12.44 -10.05
CA LEU A 217 8.69 12.62 -9.34
C LEU A 217 8.58 12.22 -7.87
N GLY A 218 9.69 11.72 -7.34
CA GLY A 218 9.83 11.51 -5.90
C GLY A 218 10.99 10.61 -5.51
N HIS A 219 11.18 10.45 -4.20
CA HIS A 219 12.22 9.58 -3.67
C HIS A 219 11.82 8.11 -3.79
N LYS A 220 12.75 7.27 -4.29
CA LYS A 220 12.57 5.80 -4.41
C LYS A 220 11.25 5.42 -5.10
N LEU A 221 10.97 6.03 -6.25
CA LEU A 221 9.85 5.57 -7.10
C LEU A 221 10.15 4.15 -7.59
N LEU A 222 9.09 3.35 -7.69
CA LEU A 222 9.19 2.00 -8.23
C LEU A 222 9.07 2.08 -9.75
N LEU A 223 10.11 1.65 -10.45
CA LEU A 223 10.13 1.61 -11.92
C LEU A 223 9.18 0.56 -12.51
N THR A 224 8.60 -0.30 -11.66
CA THR A 224 7.58 -1.30 -12.03
C THR A 224 6.38 -0.70 -12.74
N GLU A 225 6.02 0.54 -12.43
CA GLU A 225 4.95 1.25 -13.14
C GLU A 225 5.27 1.41 -14.63
N ALA A 226 6.49 1.81 -14.97
CA ALA A 226 6.93 1.96 -16.35
C ALA A 226 7.06 0.61 -17.05
N ASP A 227 7.57 -0.41 -16.35
CA ASP A 227 7.67 -1.78 -16.89
C ASP A 227 6.28 -2.39 -17.18
N ALA A 228 5.32 -2.21 -16.26
CA ALA A 228 3.96 -2.71 -16.40
C ALA A 228 3.22 -2.04 -17.56
N THR A 229 3.27 -0.71 -17.62
CA THR A 229 2.62 0.04 -18.69
C THR A 229 3.27 -0.22 -20.05
N ALA A 230 4.60 -0.35 -20.13
CA ALA A 230 5.31 -0.72 -21.36
C ALA A 230 4.86 -2.09 -21.88
N HIS A 231 4.76 -3.09 -20.99
CA HIS A 231 4.29 -4.43 -21.34
C HIS A 231 2.85 -4.41 -21.87
N ILE A 232 1.95 -3.67 -21.20
CA ILE A 232 0.57 -3.52 -21.63
C ILE A 232 0.50 -2.84 -23.00
N HIS A 233 1.22 -1.74 -23.23
CA HIS A 233 1.24 -1.06 -24.53
C HIS A 233 1.76 -1.93 -25.65
N LYS A 234 2.78 -2.76 -25.39
CA LYS A 234 3.35 -3.67 -26.37
C LYS A 234 2.36 -4.74 -26.85
N HIS A 235 1.47 -5.21 -25.96
CA HIS A 235 0.61 -6.36 -26.23
C HIS A 235 -0.89 -6.03 -26.36
N SER A 236 -1.31 -4.82 -25.98
CA SER A 236 -2.68 -4.34 -26.11
C SER A 236 -2.96 -3.89 -27.54
N THR A 237 -3.93 -4.52 -28.19
CA THR A 237 -4.36 -4.16 -29.55
C THR A 237 -5.25 -2.91 -29.52
N ASN A 238 -5.02 -1.96 -30.43
CA ASN A 238 -5.84 -0.75 -30.62
C ASN A 238 -6.14 0.03 -29.32
N SER A 239 -5.18 0.11 -28.40
CA SER A 239 -5.34 0.79 -27.09
C SER A 239 -6.55 0.28 -26.28
N ALA A 240 -6.89 -1.00 -26.42
CA ALA A 240 -8.05 -1.61 -25.79
C ALA A 240 -7.99 -1.67 -24.25
N ILE A 241 -6.79 -1.48 -23.69
CA ILE A 241 -6.52 -1.30 -22.27
C ILE A 241 -5.88 0.09 -22.13
N PRO A 242 -6.62 1.09 -21.61
CA PRO A 242 -6.14 2.46 -21.57
C PRO A 242 -5.22 2.67 -20.37
N VAL A 243 -3.91 2.81 -20.62
CA VAL A 243 -2.88 3.09 -19.60
C VAL A 243 -1.94 4.20 -20.10
N PRO A 244 -1.27 4.95 -19.21
CA PRO A 244 -0.21 5.88 -19.62
C PRO A 244 0.86 5.17 -20.44
N LYS A 245 1.32 5.77 -21.55
CA LYS A 245 2.49 5.29 -22.28
C LYS A 245 3.74 5.78 -21.55
N PRO A 246 4.66 4.90 -21.13
CA PRO A 246 5.92 5.33 -20.55
C PRO A 246 6.78 6.01 -21.61
N LEU A 247 7.41 7.12 -21.23
CA LEU A 247 8.23 7.99 -22.09
C LEU A 247 9.67 8.12 -21.56
N GLY A 248 10.07 7.26 -20.64
CA GLY A 248 11.42 7.20 -20.07
C GLY A 248 11.47 7.53 -18.58
N ALA A 249 12.59 7.18 -17.95
CA ALA A 249 12.80 7.36 -16.53
C ALA A 249 14.27 7.62 -16.21
N ILE A 250 14.53 8.69 -15.46
CA ILE A 250 15.87 9.09 -14.99
C ILE A 250 15.87 9.36 -13.50
N SER A 251 17.02 9.24 -12.85
CA SER A 251 17.24 9.71 -11.49
C SER A 251 18.31 10.79 -11.44
N ILE A 252 18.07 11.82 -10.65
CA ILE A 252 19.06 12.87 -10.38
C ILE A 252 19.15 12.99 -8.85
N GLY A 253 20.32 12.62 -8.29
CA GLY A 253 20.47 12.43 -6.86
C GLY A 253 19.53 11.35 -6.30
N LYS A 254 18.71 11.71 -5.31
CA LYS A 254 17.74 10.78 -4.67
C LYS A 254 16.36 10.76 -5.33
N THR A 255 16.12 11.64 -6.30
CA THR A 255 14.81 11.83 -6.94
C THR A 255 14.78 11.08 -8.26
N THR A 256 13.72 10.30 -8.46
CA THR A 256 13.41 9.65 -9.74
C THR A 256 12.33 10.46 -10.45
N TYR A 257 12.44 10.58 -11.76
CA TYR A 257 11.52 11.26 -12.65
C TYR A 257 11.06 10.25 -13.70
N MET A 258 9.78 9.87 -13.68
CA MET A 258 9.17 8.96 -14.65
C MET A 258 8.24 9.76 -15.55
N PHE A 259 8.58 9.82 -16.84
CA PHE A 259 7.81 10.53 -17.84
C PHE A 259 6.80 9.58 -18.48
N MET A 260 5.59 10.05 -18.70
CA MET A 260 4.52 9.27 -19.31
C MET A 260 3.48 10.16 -19.97
N THR A 261 2.66 9.59 -20.85
CA THR A 261 1.57 10.36 -21.45
C THR A 261 0.49 10.71 -20.44
N HIS A 262 -0.02 11.92 -20.51
CA HIS A 262 -1.13 12.42 -19.72
C HIS A 262 -2.45 11.71 -20.09
N VAL A 263 -3.07 11.07 -19.10
CA VAL A 263 -4.41 10.49 -19.25
C VAL A 263 -5.46 11.55 -18.95
N GLN A 264 -6.25 11.90 -19.97
CA GLN A 264 -7.25 12.96 -19.88
C GLN A 264 -8.39 12.62 -18.90
N GLY A 265 -8.96 13.65 -18.26
CA GLY A 265 -10.16 13.52 -17.43
C GLY A 265 -9.91 13.80 -15.95
N SER A 266 -10.83 13.35 -15.10
CA SER A 266 -10.76 13.49 -13.65
C SER A 266 -10.63 12.12 -12.99
N PRO A 267 -9.89 12.01 -11.87
CA PRO A 267 -9.93 10.83 -11.02
C PRO A 267 -11.37 10.51 -10.60
N LEU A 268 -11.74 9.23 -10.69
CA LEU A 268 -13.11 8.76 -10.45
C LEU A 268 -13.54 8.97 -9.01
N ASP A 269 -12.64 8.88 -8.03
CA ASP A 269 -12.93 9.14 -6.61
C ASP A 269 -13.52 10.54 -6.36
N LYS A 270 -13.08 11.56 -7.11
CA LYS A 270 -13.61 12.92 -7.02
C LYS A 270 -15.04 13.04 -7.54
N LEU A 271 -15.40 12.25 -8.55
CA LEU A 271 -16.74 12.27 -9.14
C LEU A 271 -17.69 11.28 -8.47
N TRP A 272 -17.17 10.20 -7.89
CA TRP A 272 -17.92 9.06 -7.38
C TRP A 272 -19.13 9.40 -6.49
N PRO A 273 -19.03 10.35 -5.53
CA PRO A 273 -20.17 10.74 -4.69
C PRO A 273 -21.33 11.38 -5.47
N THR A 274 -21.04 11.97 -6.64
CA THR A 274 -22.02 12.66 -7.48
C THR A 274 -22.62 11.78 -8.58
N LEU A 275 -22.09 10.58 -8.77
CA LEU A 275 -22.53 9.68 -9.83
C LEU A 275 -23.86 9.02 -9.47
N SER A 276 -24.77 8.99 -10.43
CA SER A 276 -25.97 8.16 -10.38
C SER A 276 -25.62 6.67 -10.36
N LYS A 277 -26.54 5.84 -9.88
CA LYS A 277 -26.39 4.39 -9.93
C LYS A 277 -26.14 3.87 -11.36
N LYS A 278 -26.79 4.49 -12.36
CA LYS A 278 -26.62 4.15 -13.78
C LYS A 278 -25.19 4.43 -14.25
N GLU A 279 -24.63 5.59 -13.93
CA GLU A 279 -23.24 5.95 -14.25
C GLU A 279 -22.24 5.00 -13.56
N LYS A 280 -22.46 4.67 -12.29
CA LYS A 280 -21.60 3.70 -11.55
C LYS A 280 -21.63 2.31 -12.19
N LEU A 281 -22.81 1.84 -12.63
CA LEU A 281 -22.94 0.58 -13.36
C LEU A 281 -22.24 0.63 -14.73
N SER A 282 -22.40 1.73 -15.46
CA SER A 282 -21.72 1.96 -16.75
C SER A 282 -20.19 1.91 -16.61
N ILE A 283 -19.64 2.50 -15.55
CA ILE A 283 -18.20 2.44 -15.26
C ILE A 283 -17.76 1.02 -14.93
N ARG A 284 -18.53 0.31 -14.10
CA ARG A 284 -18.27 -1.10 -13.79
C ARG A 284 -18.20 -1.95 -15.07
N GLU A 285 -19.13 -1.78 -15.99
CA GLU A 285 -19.18 -2.54 -17.26
C GLU A 285 -17.96 -2.25 -18.14
N GLN A 286 -17.52 -0.99 -18.23
CA GLN A 286 -16.31 -0.62 -18.95
C GLN A 286 -15.06 -1.27 -18.32
N LEU A 287 -14.96 -1.23 -16.98
CA LEU A 287 -13.86 -1.86 -16.25
C LEU A 287 -13.88 -3.39 -16.37
N ASP A 288 -15.05 -4.02 -16.39
CA ASP A 288 -15.20 -5.46 -16.65
C ASP A 288 -14.53 -5.84 -17.98
N VAL A 289 -14.78 -5.06 -19.04
CA VAL A 289 -14.18 -5.28 -20.36
C VAL A 289 -12.66 -5.04 -20.32
N ILE A 290 -12.19 -3.97 -19.67
CA ILE A 290 -10.77 -3.63 -19.60
C ILE A 290 -9.99 -4.72 -18.85
N LEU A 291 -10.47 -5.16 -17.69
CA LEU A 291 -9.78 -6.18 -16.88
C LEU A 291 -9.83 -7.56 -17.52
N ALA A 292 -10.92 -7.92 -18.19
CA ALA A 292 -10.98 -9.16 -18.96
C ALA A 292 -9.95 -9.19 -20.10
N LYS A 293 -9.65 -8.04 -20.72
CA LYS A 293 -8.59 -7.93 -21.74
C LYS A 293 -7.21 -7.95 -21.10
N LEU A 294 -7.01 -7.26 -19.98
CA LEU A 294 -5.76 -7.27 -19.23
C LEU A 294 -5.29 -8.69 -18.91
N ARG A 295 -6.21 -9.53 -18.41
CA ARG A 295 -5.92 -10.93 -18.06
C ARG A 295 -5.54 -11.82 -19.23
N LYS A 296 -5.92 -11.44 -20.44
CA LYS A 296 -5.60 -12.17 -21.67
C LYS A 296 -4.26 -11.77 -22.28
N LEU A 297 -3.60 -10.75 -21.73
CA LEU A 297 -2.25 -10.41 -22.17
C LEU A 297 -1.29 -11.55 -21.84
N PRO A 298 -0.26 -11.79 -22.67
CA PRO A 298 0.80 -12.70 -22.32
C PRO A 298 1.50 -12.23 -21.04
N LEU A 299 2.05 -13.15 -20.26
CA LEU A 299 2.84 -12.80 -19.09
C LEU A 299 4.18 -12.15 -19.53
N PRO A 300 4.69 -11.17 -18.77
CA PRO A 300 5.96 -10.49 -19.08
C PRO A 300 7.16 -11.42 -18.95
N SER A 301 7.04 -12.46 -18.12
CA SER A 301 8.08 -13.47 -17.90
C SER A 301 7.45 -14.78 -17.36
N GLN A 302 8.28 -15.82 -17.20
CA GLN A 302 7.90 -17.04 -16.49
C GLN A 302 7.75 -16.86 -14.97
N TYR A 303 8.29 -15.77 -14.42
CA TYR A 303 8.22 -15.43 -13.00
C TYR A 303 7.08 -14.44 -12.72
N LEU A 304 6.50 -14.54 -11.53
CA LEU A 304 5.49 -13.63 -11.02
C LEU A 304 6.10 -12.24 -10.72
N GLY A 305 5.23 -11.23 -10.74
CA GLY A 305 5.57 -9.84 -10.54
C GLY A 305 5.86 -9.13 -11.86
N ILE A 306 6.67 -8.08 -11.78
CA ILE A 306 7.12 -7.30 -12.94
C ILE A 306 8.49 -6.68 -12.66
N GLY A 307 9.12 -6.13 -13.70
CA GLY A 307 10.46 -5.57 -13.63
C GLY A 307 11.49 -6.41 -14.38
N ASN A 308 12.73 -5.91 -14.40
CA ASN A 308 13.87 -6.58 -15.00
C ASN A 308 15.08 -6.53 -14.06
N PRO A 309 15.38 -7.59 -13.27
CA PRO A 309 14.63 -8.86 -13.20
C PRO A 309 13.23 -8.71 -12.56
N PRO A 310 12.26 -9.60 -12.87
CA PRO A 310 10.92 -9.56 -12.28
C PRO A 310 10.91 -9.82 -10.77
N TYR A 311 10.10 -9.06 -10.04
CA TYR A 311 9.89 -9.25 -8.61
C TYR A 311 8.46 -8.93 -8.17
N CYS A 312 8.02 -9.55 -7.08
CA CYS A 312 6.69 -9.34 -6.51
C CYS A 312 6.70 -8.23 -5.47
N ILE A 313 5.63 -7.43 -5.46
CA ILE A 313 5.36 -6.41 -4.45
C ILE A 313 4.03 -6.71 -3.79
N ASP A 314 4.05 -6.82 -2.47
CA ASP A 314 2.84 -6.89 -1.66
C ASP A 314 2.76 -5.65 -0.77
N CYS A 315 1.79 -4.78 -1.06
CA CYS A 315 1.45 -3.66 -0.20
C CYS A 315 0.15 -3.98 0.56
N ARG A 316 0.25 -4.01 1.89
CA ARG A 316 -0.89 -4.00 2.84
C ARG A 316 -0.66 -2.83 3.80
N MET A 317 -0.57 -3.08 5.11
CA MET A 317 -0.04 -2.06 6.04
C MET A 317 1.44 -1.74 5.79
N TRP A 318 2.21 -2.71 5.32
CA TRP A 318 3.63 -2.58 5.02
C TRP A 318 3.92 -3.11 3.63
N ARG A 319 4.93 -2.53 2.97
CA ARG A 319 5.42 -3.05 1.70
C ARG A 319 6.37 -4.23 1.94
N ARG A 320 6.13 -5.32 1.22
CA ARG A 320 7.05 -6.44 1.05
C ARG A 320 7.46 -6.51 -0.41
N THR A 321 8.71 -6.88 -0.63
CA THR A 321 9.29 -7.07 -1.97
C THR A 321 9.99 -8.42 -1.97
N SER A 322 9.77 -9.23 -3.00
CA SER A 322 10.48 -10.49 -3.10
C SER A 322 11.97 -10.24 -3.31
N ASN A 323 12.81 -11.01 -2.62
CA ASN A 323 14.27 -10.96 -2.76
C ASN A 323 14.79 -11.93 -3.84
N THR A 324 13.90 -12.78 -4.35
CA THR A 324 14.17 -13.86 -5.29
C THR A 324 13.03 -13.91 -6.31
N HIS A 325 13.29 -14.58 -7.42
CA HIS A 325 12.27 -14.88 -8.42
C HIS A 325 11.22 -15.83 -7.83
N ILE A 326 9.96 -15.61 -8.21
CA ILE A 326 8.83 -16.44 -7.80
C ILE A 326 8.27 -17.09 -9.07
N GLU A 327 8.34 -18.41 -9.16
CA GLU A 327 7.99 -19.19 -10.36
C GLU A 327 6.53 -19.62 -10.39
N ASN A 328 5.90 -19.76 -9.21
CA ASN A 328 4.56 -20.31 -9.10
C ASN A 328 3.86 -19.78 -7.84
N GLU A 329 2.57 -20.08 -7.75
CA GLU A 329 1.73 -19.62 -6.64
C GLU A 329 2.14 -20.22 -5.29
N ALA A 330 2.65 -21.45 -5.23
CA ALA A 330 3.16 -22.02 -3.98
C ALA A 330 4.32 -21.20 -3.40
N GLN A 331 5.25 -20.75 -4.24
CA GLN A 331 6.32 -19.83 -3.86
C GLN A 331 5.77 -18.43 -3.51
N PHE A 332 4.73 -17.97 -4.22
CA PHE A 332 4.05 -16.71 -3.89
C PHE A 332 3.41 -16.76 -2.49
N ASN A 333 2.76 -17.86 -2.14
CA ASN A 333 2.19 -18.09 -0.82
C ASN A 333 3.29 -18.07 0.26
N GLN A 334 4.45 -18.70 0.00
CA GLN A 334 5.61 -18.58 0.90
C GLN A 334 6.07 -17.14 1.03
N PHE A 335 6.09 -16.36 -0.05
CA PHE A 335 6.40 -14.94 -0.03
C PHE A 335 5.39 -14.14 0.83
N LEU A 336 4.08 -14.40 0.72
CA LEU A 336 3.06 -13.75 1.55
C LEU A 336 3.26 -14.06 3.06
N LEU A 337 3.74 -15.27 3.35
CA LEU A 337 4.03 -15.74 4.71
C LEU A 337 5.44 -15.38 5.20
N SER A 338 6.31 -14.82 4.35
CA SER A 338 7.74 -14.55 4.66
C SER A 338 7.99 -13.34 5.58
N GLY A 339 6.95 -12.79 6.22
CA GLY A 339 7.10 -11.71 7.20
C GLY A 339 7.78 -12.17 8.50
N ASN A 340 8.31 -11.23 9.32
CA ASN A 340 9.03 -11.47 10.60
C ASN A 340 8.60 -12.76 11.36
N ARG A 341 9.09 -13.91 10.90
CA ARG A 341 8.75 -15.21 11.49
C ARG A 341 9.55 -15.29 12.77
N THR A 342 8.83 -15.27 13.87
CA THR A 342 9.35 -15.46 15.22
C THR A 342 8.77 -16.78 15.73
N PRO A 343 9.38 -17.42 16.73
CA PRO A 343 8.78 -18.59 17.37
C PRO A 343 7.31 -18.38 17.78
N VAL A 344 6.93 -17.14 18.11
CA VAL A 344 5.57 -16.73 18.48
C VAL A 344 4.60 -16.69 17.28
N THR A 345 5.06 -16.26 16.11
CA THR A 345 4.20 -16.18 14.90
C THR A 345 4.17 -17.50 14.11
N THR A 346 5.10 -18.43 14.34
CA THR A 346 5.17 -19.72 13.65
C THR A 346 3.87 -20.53 13.72
N PRO A 347 3.24 -20.78 14.89
CA PRO A 347 1.98 -21.53 14.95
C PRO A 347 0.85 -20.89 14.15
N TYR A 348 0.78 -19.55 14.15
CA TYR A 348 -0.21 -18.82 13.37
C TYR A 348 0.05 -18.95 11.86
N VAL A 349 1.30 -18.88 11.43
CA VAL A 349 1.66 -19.12 10.02
C VAL A 349 1.32 -20.56 9.62
N GLU A 350 1.61 -21.56 10.44
CA GLU A 350 1.23 -22.96 10.13
C GLU A 350 -0.28 -23.19 10.15
N PHE A 351 -1.05 -22.40 10.92
CA PHE A 351 -2.51 -22.39 10.86
C PHE A 351 -3.04 -21.79 9.56
N VAL A 352 -2.46 -20.69 9.06
CA VAL A 352 -2.92 -20.00 7.84
C VAL A 352 -2.45 -20.71 6.57
N ARG A 353 -1.22 -21.25 6.56
CA ARG A 353 -0.60 -21.90 5.39
C ARG A 353 -1.52 -22.88 4.65
N PRO A 354 -2.20 -23.86 5.29
CA PRO A 354 -3.04 -24.83 4.58
C PRO A 354 -4.32 -24.22 3.99
N MET A 355 -4.66 -22.98 4.32
CA MET A 355 -5.81 -22.27 3.73
C MET A 355 -5.46 -21.66 2.36
N LEU A 356 -4.17 -21.43 2.08
CA LEU A 356 -3.72 -20.81 0.84
C LEU A 356 -3.67 -21.86 -0.28
N ARG A 357 -4.56 -21.72 -1.26
CA ARG A 357 -4.56 -22.48 -2.50
C ARG A 357 -3.39 -22.06 -3.40
N ASP A 358 -2.97 -22.94 -4.29
CA ASP A 358 -1.87 -22.73 -5.24
C ASP A 358 -2.21 -23.18 -6.67
N ASP A 359 -3.50 -23.26 -6.99
CA ASP A 359 -4.06 -23.76 -8.26
C ASP A 359 -4.72 -22.66 -9.12
N HIS A 360 -4.45 -21.38 -8.83
CA HIS A 360 -4.99 -20.27 -9.59
C HIS A 360 -4.15 -19.97 -10.84
N HIS A 361 -4.80 -19.41 -11.86
CA HIS A 361 -4.08 -18.91 -13.02
C HIS A 361 -3.28 -17.66 -12.67
N ILE A 362 -2.07 -17.55 -13.22
CA ILE A 362 -1.28 -16.33 -13.17
C ILE A 362 -1.69 -15.43 -14.33
N VAL A 363 -2.08 -14.19 -14.01
CA VAL A 363 -2.57 -13.21 -14.97
C VAL A 363 -2.00 -11.83 -14.67
N MET A 364 -2.08 -10.91 -15.64
CA MET A 364 -1.77 -9.51 -15.37
C MET A 364 -2.85 -8.89 -14.45
N THR A 365 -2.40 -8.19 -13.42
CA THR A 365 -3.23 -7.45 -12.46
C THR A 365 -2.65 -6.05 -12.23
N HIS A 366 -3.52 -5.11 -11.85
CA HIS A 366 -3.17 -3.74 -11.46
C HIS A 366 -2.65 -3.67 -10.02
N GLY A 367 -3.24 -4.44 -9.09
CA GLY A 367 -2.75 -4.56 -7.71
C GLY A 367 -3.08 -3.39 -6.77
N ASP A 368 -3.57 -2.25 -7.28
CA ASP A 368 -4.16 -1.14 -6.51
C ASP A 368 -5.39 -0.52 -7.20
N LEU A 369 -6.34 -1.34 -7.68
CA LEU A 369 -7.50 -0.83 -8.41
C LEU A 369 -8.47 -0.10 -7.45
N HIS A 370 -8.36 1.22 -7.42
CA HIS A 370 -9.14 2.13 -6.58
C HIS A 370 -9.70 3.29 -7.43
N PRO A 371 -10.83 3.90 -7.09
CA PRO A 371 -11.39 5.03 -7.85
C PRO A 371 -10.43 6.21 -8.08
N ARG A 372 -9.40 6.37 -7.23
CA ARG A 372 -8.38 7.42 -7.40
C ARG A 372 -7.43 7.16 -8.57
N ASN A 373 -7.32 5.88 -8.99
CA ASN A 373 -6.44 5.38 -10.03
C ASN A 373 -7.19 5.16 -11.37
N ILE A 374 -8.46 5.55 -11.44
CA ILE A 374 -9.29 5.42 -12.63
C ILE A 374 -9.63 6.83 -13.12
N MET A 375 -9.30 7.13 -14.37
CA MET A 375 -9.58 8.41 -15.00
C MET A 375 -10.87 8.32 -15.82
N VAL A 376 -11.71 9.34 -15.71
CA VAL A 376 -13.00 9.41 -16.40
C VAL A 376 -13.28 10.79 -16.99
N VAL A 377 -14.08 10.82 -18.06
CA VAL A 377 -14.69 12.03 -18.61
C VAL A 377 -16.20 11.87 -18.67
N ARG A 378 -16.94 12.94 -18.37
CA ARG A 378 -18.37 13.03 -18.69
C ARG A 378 -18.50 13.47 -20.15
N GLU A 379 -19.24 12.73 -20.94
CA GLU A 379 -19.49 13.11 -22.33
C GLU A 379 -20.59 14.18 -22.34
N GLN A 380 -20.24 15.40 -22.78
CA GLN A 380 -21.17 16.55 -22.74
C GLN A 380 -22.09 16.62 -23.96
N ASP A 381 -21.81 15.83 -25.00
CA ASP A 381 -22.48 15.94 -26.30
C ASP A 381 -23.52 14.83 -26.48
N GLN A 382 -24.76 15.14 -26.09
CA GLN A 382 -25.93 14.25 -26.27
C GLN A 382 -26.30 14.03 -27.76
N SER A 383 -25.64 14.74 -28.70
CA SER A 383 -25.92 14.60 -30.14
C SER A 383 -25.24 13.39 -30.78
N ARG A 384 -24.21 12.83 -30.14
CA ARG A 384 -23.58 11.58 -30.55
C ARG A 384 -24.14 10.49 -29.63
N SER A 385 -24.88 9.55 -30.21
CA SER A 385 -25.38 8.36 -29.52
C SER A 385 -24.20 7.50 -29.05
N THR A 386 -23.58 7.87 -27.93
CA THR A 386 -22.66 7.01 -27.21
C THR A 386 -23.45 6.30 -26.11
N THR A 387 -23.10 5.04 -25.86
CA THR A 387 -23.82 4.17 -24.94
C THR A 387 -23.64 4.54 -23.46
N HIS A 388 -22.77 5.51 -23.15
CA HIS A 388 -22.35 5.82 -21.78
C HIS A 388 -22.24 7.33 -21.50
N ASP A 389 -22.96 7.82 -20.48
CA ASP A 389 -22.91 9.21 -20.02
C ASP A 389 -21.53 9.59 -19.40
N ILE A 390 -20.73 8.58 -19.05
CA ILE A 390 -19.40 8.70 -18.45
C ILE A 390 -18.49 7.60 -19.02
N ARG A 391 -17.27 7.99 -19.41
CA ARG A 391 -16.31 7.09 -20.06
C ARG A 391 -15.00 6.99 -19.28
N VAL A 392 -14.51 5.77 -19.09
CA VAL A 392 -13.17 5.47 -18.57
C VAL A 392 -12.14 5.82 -19.63
N THR A 393 -11.23 6.73 -19.30
CA THR A 393 -10.16 7.21 -20.20
C THR A 393 -8.81 6.59 -19.90
N GLY A 394 -8.62 6.02 -18.70
CA GLY A 394 -7.42 5.26 -18.38
C GLY A 394 -7.35 4.77 -16.94
N ILE A 395 -6.46 3.82 -16.72
CA ILE A 395 -6.05 3.30 -15.41
C ILE A 395 -4.59 3.70 -15.19
N ILE A 396 -4.33 4.37 -14.08
CA ILE A 396 -3.01 4.95 -13.72
C ILE A 396 -2.47 4.33 -12.43
N ASP A 397 -1.22 4.64 -12.07
CA ASP A 397 -0.56 4.18 -10.83
C ASP A 397 -0.32 2.67 -10.78
N TRP A 398 0.38 2.15 -11.78
CA TRP A 398 0.73 0.73 -11.94
C TRP A 398 1.91 0.27 -11.07
N GLU A 399 2.28 1.00 -10.01
CA GLU A 399 3.48 0.68 -9.21
C GLU A 399 3.38 -0.69 -8.50
N LEU A 400 2.17 -1.19 -8.28
CA LEU A 400 1.88 -2.52 -7.72
C LEU A 400 1.39 -3.55 -8.77
N GLY A 401 1.37 -3.15 -10.04
CA GLY A 401 0.93 -4.01 -11.14
C GLY A 401 1.93 -5.10 -11.49
N GLY A 402 1.45 -6.17 -12.11
CA GLY A 402 2.30 -7.27 -12.56
C GLY A 402 1.55 -8.60 -12.74
N ALA A 403 2.31 -9.66 -12.97
CA ALA A 403 1.80 -11.03 -13.08
C ALA A 403 1.58 -11.65 -11.69
N TYR A 404 0.32 -11.88 -11.31
CA TYR A 404 -0.05 -12.41 -10.00
C TYR A 404 -1.19 -13.45 -10.14
N PRO A 405 -1.46 -14.26 -9.11
CA PRO A 405 -2.65 -15.12 -9.11
C PRO A 405 -3.93 -14.32 -9.39
N GLU A 406 -4.87 -14.89 -10.14
CA GLU A 406 -6.07 -14.19 -10.61
C GLU A 406 -6.98 -13.65 -9.50
N TYR A 407 -6.89 -14.19 -8.28
CA TYR A 407 -7.62 -13.64 -7.13
C TYR A 407 -7.06 -12.30 -6.63
N TRP A 408 -5.79 -11.99 -6.95
CA TRP A 408 -5.05 -10.87 -6.37
C TRP A 408 -5.72 -9.52 -6.64
N GLU A 409 -6.23 -9.31 -7.85
CA GLU A 409 -6.95 -8.09 -8.21
C GLU A 409 -8.17 -7.85 -7.32
N PHE A 410 -8.96 -8.91 -7.08
CA PHE A 410 -10.17 -8.83 -6.27
C PHE A 410 -9.84 -8.51 -4.81
N VAL A 411 -8.86 -9.22 -4.24
CA VAL A 411 -8.41 -9.00 -2.86
C VAL A 411 -7.86 -7.60 -2.68
N LYS A 412 -6.98 -7.15 -3.59
CA LYS A 412 -6.34 -5.83 -3.48
C LYS A 412 -7.30 -4.67 -3.70
N SER A 413 -8.29 -4.82 -4.58
CA SER A 413 -9.37 -3.83 -4.76
C SER A 413 -10.17 -3.57 -3.48
N LEU A 414 -10.18 -4.55 -2.55
CA LEU A 414 -10.90 -4.48 -1.29
C LEU A 414 -10.02 -4.03 -0.10
N ASN A 415 -8.72 -3.83 -0.25
CA ASN A 415 -7.82 -3.42 0.85
C ASN A 415 -8.21 -2.09 1.52
N THR A 416 -8.97 -1.25 0.81
CA THR A 416 -9.45 0.04 1.35
C THR A 416 -10.87 -0.05 1.92
N MET A 417 -11.51 -1.22 1.86
CA MET A 417 -12.75 -1.53 2.57
C MET A 417 -12.49 -1.75 4.06
N TYR A 418 -12.16 -0.67 4.75
CA TYR A 418 -12.31 -0.61 6.19
C TYR A 418 -13.46 0.34 6.50
N PRO A 419 -14.13 0.26 7.68
CA PRO A 419 -15.30 1.08 8.06
C PRO A 419 -14.98 2.59 8.27
N VAL A 420 -13.93 3.03 7.60
CA VAL A 420 -13.11 4.22 7.76
C VAL A 420 -13.27 5.12 6.52
N ARG A 421 -13.65 4.55 5.36
CA ARG A 421 -14.00 5.30 4.15
C ARG A 421 -15.48 5.10 3.82
N GLU A 422 -16.25 6.17 3.93
CA GLU A 422 -17.63 6.20 3.46
C GLU A 422 -17.63 6.06 1.93
N GLY A 423 -18.28 5.03 1.41
CA GLY A 423 -18.38 4.84 -0.02
C GLY A 423 -18.99 3.50 -0.38
N ASP A 424 -19.76 3.48 -1.46
CA ASP A 424 -20.39 2.30 -2.03
C ASP A 424 -19.55 1.64 -3.13
N TRP A 425 -18.31 2.09 -3.37
CA TRP A 425 -17.41 1.57 -4.43
C TRP A 425 -17.35 0.04 -4.47
N ALA A 426 -17.24 -0.59 -3.30
CA ALA A 426 -17.20 -2.04 -3.15
C ALA A 426 -18.39 -2.77 -3.78
N LEU A 427 -19.56 -2.11 -3.80
CA LEU A 427 -20.78 -2.66 -4.40
C LEU A 427 -20.76 -2.62 -5.93
N PHE A 428 -19.84 -1.84 -6.52
CA PHE A 428 -19.71 -1.62 -7.96
C PHE A 428 -18.40 -2.17 -8.54
N LEU A 429 -17.73 -3.06 -7.81
CA LEU A 429 -16.52 -3.71 -8.29
C LEU A 429 -16.74 -4.47 -9.62
N PRO A 430 -15.78 -4.43 -10.57
CA PRO A 430 -15.86 -5.10 -11.87
C PRO A 430 -15.59 -6.61 -11.77
N GLN A 431 -16.51 -7.31 -11.10
CA GLN A 431 -16.42 -8.74 -10.79
C GLN A 431 -16.43 -9.65 -12.03
N LYS A 432 -16.97 -9.23 -13.17
CA LYS A 432 -16.95 -10.07 -14.38
C LYS A 432 -15.56 -10.05 -15.03
N GLY A 433 -14.89 -8.90 -14.98
CA GLY A 433 -13.53 -8.74 -15.50
C GLY A 433 -12.46 -9.29 -14.56
N MET A 434 -12.62 -9.10 -13.24
CA MET A 434 -11.63 -9.50 -12.25
C MET A 434 -11.96 -10.79 -11.47
N GLY A 435 -13.08 -11.45 -11.77
CA GLY A 435 -13.53 -12.60 -10.99
C GLY A 435 -13.98 -12.21 -9.57
N THR A 436 -14.35 -13.21 -8.78
CA THR A 436 -14.89 -13.04 -7.43
C THR A 436 -14.30 -14.08 -6.50
N TYR A 437 -13.60 -13.62 -5.47
CA TYR A 437 -12.70 -14.44 -4.64
C TYR A 437 -12.89 -14.13 -3.16
N PHE A 438 -14.11 -14.38 -2.65
CA PHE A 438 -14.48 -14.05 -1.27
C PHE A 438 -13.73 -14.91 -0.24
N ALA A 439 -13.43 -16.17 -0.57
CA ALA A 439 -12.68 -17.06 0.32
C ALA A 439 -11.23 -16.56 0.46
N GLU A 440 -10.59 -16.24 -0.66
CA GLU A 440 -9.23 -15.71 -0.72
C GLU A 440 -9.14 -14.36 -0.01
N PHE A 441 -10.14 -13.49 -0.18
CA PHE A 441 -10.25 -12.24 0.57
C PHE A 441 -10.37 -12.47 2.08
N ALA A 442 -11.20 -13.42 2.52
CA ALA A 442 -11.32 -13.76 3.93
C ALA A 442 -9.99 -14.33 4.50
N ILE A 443 -9.28 -15.14 3.71
CA ILE A 443 -7.95 -15.67 4.07
C ILE A 443 -6.89 -14.57 4.11
N ASP A 444 -6.94 -13.59 3.20
CA ASP A 444 -5.99 -12.46 3.15
C ASP A 444 -5.98 -11.66 4.45
N HIS A 445 -7.14 -11.50 5.10
CA HIS A 445 -7.24 -10.87 6.41
C HIS A 445 -6.50 -11.62 7.53
N PHE A 446 -6.29 -12.93 7.40
CA PHE A 446 -5.40 -13.66 8.30
C PHE A 446 -3.94 -13.40 7.94
N VAL A 447 -3.59 -13.37 6.66
CA VAL A 447 -2.22 -13.05 6.19
C VAL A 447 -1.76 -11.66 6.67
N GLU A 448 -2.66 -10.67 6.68
CA GLU A 448 -2.37 -9.32 7.18
C GLU A 448 -1.95 -9.32 8.67
N LYS A 449 -2.53 -10.20 9.48
CA LYS A 449 -2.27 -10.28 10.92
C LYS A 449 -0.92 -10.88 11.29
N ILE A 450 -0.24 -11.58 10.37
CA ILE A 450 1.06 -12.22 10.63
C ILE A 450 2.11 -11.20 11.12
N ARG A 451 2.03 -9.93 10.72
CA ARG A 451 2.97 -8.87 11.12
C ARG A 451 2.44 -7.88 12.17
N LEU A 452 1.19 -8.04 12.64
CA LEU A 452 0.62 -7.18 13.69
C LEU A 452 1.11 -7.54 15.10
N PHE A 453 1.90 -8.62 15.24
CA PHE A 453 2.61 -8.97 16.46
C PHE A 453 4.06 -8.46 16.36
N PRO A 454 4.36 -7.20 16.68
CA PRO A 454 5.74 -6.79 16.86
C PRO A 454 6.35 -7.63 17.98
N ASN A 455 7.65 -7.90 17.86
CA ASN A 455 8.49 -8.45 18.93
C ASN A 455 8.18 -7.74 20.25
N ILE A 456 7.36 -8.35 21.10
CA ILE A 456 7.49 -8.14 22.53
C ILE A 456 8.91 -8.62 22.82
N GLY A 457 9.76 -7.70 23.28
CA GLY A 457 11.13 -8.00 23.67
C GLY A 457 11.16 -9.02 24.79
N LEU A 458 11.02 -10.30 24.45
CA LEU A 458 11.34 -11.44 25.31
C LEU A 458 12.84 -11.46 25.66
N HIS A 459 13.66 -10.69 24.94
CA HIS A 459 15.06 -10.48 25.26
C HIS A 459 15.32 -9.60 26.49
N SER A 460 14.38 -8.77 26.92
CA SER A 460 14.53 -7.98 28.16
C SER A 460 14.03 -8.67 29.42
N LEU A 461 13.32 -9.81 29.29
CA LEU A 461 12.84 -10.60 30.43
C LEU A 461 13.68 -11.85 30.73
N MET A 462 14.59 -12.26 29.84
CA MET A 462 15.49 -13.40 30.07
C MET A 462 16.88 -13.05 30.64
N LEU A 463 17.21 -11.76 30.81
CA LEU A 463 18.48 -11.34 31.43
C LEU A 463 18.32 -10.73 32.84
N ALA A 464 17.11 -10.82 33.43
CA ALA A 464 16.83 -10.37 34.79
C ALA A 464 16.43 -11.53 35.73
N GLY A 465 16.82 -12.76 35.39
CA GLY A 465 16.53 -13.98 36.15
C GLY A 465 17.70 -14.96 36.18
N GLY A 466 18.92 -14.44 36.33
CA GLY A 466 20.13 -15.22 36.64
C GLY A 466 20.62 -14.92 38.04
#